data_AF-A0A926UKD5-F1
#
_entry.id   AF-A0A926UKD5-F1
#
_cell.length_a   1.000
_cell.length_b   1.000
_cell.length_c   1.000
_cell.angle_alpha   90.00
_cell.angle_beta   90.00
_cell.angle_gamma   90.00
#
_symmetry.space_group_name_H-M   'P 1'
#
loop_
_entity.id
_entity.type
_entity.pdbx_description
1 polymer ?
#
loop_
_entity_poly.entity_id
_entity_poly.type
_entity_poly.pdbx_seq_one_letter_code
_entity_poly.pdbx_strand_id
1 'polypeptide(L)'
;MIQTEFEFNLIKGYVDSDGNIHRTGIMRLSRAMDEIMPMRDPRVKSNPAYATVIILSRVIVKLGALDEINPAVIENLFAVDLSYLQNFYRQINGLDENNNPIIS
;
A
#
# COMPACT_ATOMS: atom_id res chain seq x y z
N MET A 1 -22.53 -8.38 -2.28
CA MET A 1 -21.19 -8.47 -2.89
C MET A 1 -20.21 -7.86 -1.89
N ILE A 2 -19.05 -8.47 -1.65
CA ILE A 2 -18.06 -7.96 -0.68
C ILE A 2 -17.31 -6.79 -1.31
N GLN A 3 -17.22 -5.65 -0.62
CA GLN A 3 -16.35 -4.55 -1.06
C GLN A 3 -14.90 -4.95 -0.84
N THR A 4 -14.11 -4.93 -1.92
CA THR A 4 -12.70 -5.36 -1.88
C THR A 4 -11.72 -4.27 -2.29
N GLU A 5 -12.22 -3.10 -2.72
CA GLU A 5 -11.43 -1.97 -3.19
C GLU A 5 -11.86 -0.67 -2.48
N PHE A 6 -10.88 0.16 -2.15
CA PHE A 6 -11.02 1.36 -1.35
C PHE A 6 -10.18 2.48 -1.95
N GLU A 7 -10.78 3.65 -2.14
CA GLU A 7 -10.09 4.83 -2.62
C GLU A 7 -9.27 5.49 -1.50
N PHE A 8 -8.10 6.01 -1.87
CA PHE A 8 -7.27 6.82 -0.99
C PHE A 8 -6.76 8.07 -1.71
N ASN A 9 -6.29 9.05 -0.93
CA ASN A 9 -5.67 10.26 -1.46
C ASN A 9 -4.39 10.57 -0.70
N LEU A 10 -3.26 10.59 -1.40
CA LEU A 10 -1.96 10.96 -0.83
C LEU A 10 -1.95 12.43 -0.41
N ILE A 11 -1.28 12.71 0.70
CA ILE A 11 -1.15 14.03 1.33
C ILE A 11 -0.27 14.95 0.46
N LYS A 12 0.88 14.46 -0.02
CA LYS A 12 1.73 15.21 -0.96
C LYS A 12 1.64 14.66 -2.37
N GLY A 13 1.59 13.34 -2.50
CA GLY A 13 1.54 12.64 -3.78
C GLY A 13 2.89 12.06 -4.20
N TYR A 14 2.83 11.09 -5.10
CA TYR A 14 3.99 10.58 -5.81
C TYR A 14 4.33 11.53 -6.97
N VAL A 15 5.61 11.89 -7.10
CA VAL A 15 6.11 12.67 -8.23
C VAL A 15 6.81 11.71 -9.18
N ASP A 16 6.34 11.61 -10.42
CA ASP A 16 6.95 10.74 -11.42
C ASP A 16 8.21 11.38 -12.05
N SER A 17 8.84 10.66 -12.99
CA SER A 17 10.03 11.14 -13.68
C SER A 17 9.82 12.39 -14.54
N ASP A 18 8.57 12.64 -14.97
CA ASP A 18 8.19 13.78 -15.80
C ASP A 18 7.72 14.97 -14.96
N GLY A 19 7.71 14.83 -13.62
CA GLY A 19 7.28 15.85 -12.67
C GLY A 19 5.77 15.90 -12.44
N ASN A 20 5.00 14.93 -12.97
CA ASN A 20 3.57 14.83 -12.69
C ASN A 20 3.34 14.36 -11.26
N ILE A 21 2.25 14.84 -10.65
CA ILE A 21 1.89 14.49 -9.28
C ILE A 21 0.67 13.56 -9.28
N HIS A 22 0.84 12.36 -8.74
CA HIS A 22 -0.21 11.36 -8.58
C HIS A 22 -0.64 11.27 -7.12
N ARG A 23 -1.93 11.50 -6.85
CA ARG A 23 -2.47 11.53 -5.48
C ARG A 23 -3.58 10.54 -5.22
N THR A 24 -4.53 10.44 -6.13
CA THR A 24 -5.68 9.56 -5.97
C THR A 24 -5.32 8.16 -6.40
N GLY A 25 -5.63 7.17 -5.56
CA GLY A 25 -5.39 5.77 -5.86
C GLY A 25 -6.46 4.85 -5.31
N ILE A 26 -6.33 3.57 -5.66
CA ILE A 26 -7.21 2.50 -5.20
C ILE A 26 -6.33 1.43 -4.56
N MET A 27 -6.69 1.00 -3.37
CA MET A 27 -6.10 -0.15 -2.69
C MET A 27 -7.14 -1.25 -2.56
N ARG A 28 -6.75 -2.49 -2.85
CA ARG A 28 -7.58 -3.67 -2.58
C ARG A 28 -7.26 -4.27 -1.21
N LEU A 29 -8.19 -5.06 -0.67
CA LEU A 29 -7.89 -5.94 0.44
C LEU A 29 -6.69 -6.85 0.11
N SER A 30 -5.84 -7.03 1.11
CA SER A 30 -4.73 -7.97 1.04
C SER A 30 -5.28 -9.39 1.01
N ARG A 31 -4.59 -10.27 0.28
CA ARG A 31 -4.78 -11.72 0.38
C ARG A 31 -3.64 -12.30 1.20
N ALA A 32 -3.83 -13.49 1.76
CA ALA A 32 -2.77 -14.20 2.47
C ALA A 32 -1.46 -14.32 1.66
N MET A 33 -1.56 -14.44 0.33
CA MET A 33 -0.38 -14.49 -0.54
C MET A 33 0.42 -13.18 -0.59
N ASP A 34 -0.24 -12.03 -0.41
CA ASP A 34 0.43 -10.73 -0.35
C ASP A 34 1.28 -10.58 0.91
N GLU A 35 0.94 -11.30 1.98
CA GLU A 35 1.70 -11.35 3.25
C GLU A 35 2.83 -12.38 3.23
N ILE A 36 2.60 -13.53 2.57
CA ILE A 36 3.56 -14.64 2.54
C ILE A 36 4.68 -14.40 1.52
N MET A 37 4.34 -13.92 0.31
CA MET A 37 5.30 -13.76 -0.78
C MET A 37 6.46 -12.79 -0.46
N PRO A 38 6.26 -11.64 0.23
CA PRO A 38 7.34 -10.75 0.62
C PRO A 38 8.47 -11.42 1.41
N MET A 39 8.15 -12.42 2.23
CA MET A 39 9.15 -13.13 3.06
C MET A 39 10.20 -13.89 2.24
N ARG A 40 9.93 -14.11 0.95
CA ARG A 40 10.87 -14.75 0.02
C ARG A 40 11.85 -13.75 -0.61
N ASP A 41 11.55 -12.45 -0.58
CA ASP A 41 12.38 -11.40 -1.17
C ASP A 41 13.69 -11.22 -0.37
N PRO A 42 14.88 -11.26 -1.00
CA PRO A 42 16.15 -11.08 -0.32
C PRO A 42 16.26 -9.76 0.46
N ARG A 43 15.62 -8.69 -0.02
CA ARG A 43 15.62 -7.38 0.65
C ARG A 43 14.87 -7.45 1.99
N VAL A 44 13.78 -8.22 2.04
CA VAL A 44 13.01 -8.43 3.27
C VAL A 44 13.78 -9.30 4.27
N LYS A 45 14.52 -10.31 3.79
CA LYS A 45 15.42 -11.10 4.65
C LYS A 45 16.51 -10.25 5.29
N SER A 46 17.04 -9.28 4.56
CA SER A 46 18.04 -8.33 5.06
C SER A 46 17.44 -7.25 5.96
N ASN A 47 16.21 -6.81 5.66
CA ASN A 47 15.50 -5.77 6.38
C ASN A 47 13.99 -6.08 6.41
N PRO A 48 13.48 -6.67 7.51
CA PRO A 48 12.07 -7.03 7.63
C PRO A 48 11.10 -5.86 7.39
N ALA A 49 11.50 -4.62 7.68
CA ALA A 49 10.66 -3.44 7.44
C ALA A 49 10.37 -3.21 5.95
N TYR A 50 11.16 -3.79 5.05
CA TYR A 50 10.94 -3.69 3.60
C TYR A 50 9.72 -4.50 3.13
N ALA A 51 9.16 -5.38 3.97
CA ALA A 51 7.93 -6.10 3.65
C ALA A 51 6.78 -5.15 3.32
N THR A 52 6.66 -4.03 4.05
CA THR A 52 5.66 -2.99 3.82
C THR A 52 5.71 -2.46 2.38
N VAL A 53 6.91 -2.24 1.84
CA VAL A 53 7.12 -1.73 0.47
C VAL A 53 6.56 -2.73 -0.54
N ILE A 54 6.90 -4.01 -0.39
CA ILE A 54 6.43 -5.08 -1.29
C ILE A 54 4.92 -5.28 -1.18
N ILE A 55 4.36 -5.24 0.03
CA ILE A 55 2.92 -5.39 0.26
C ILE A 55 2.18 -4.26 -0.44
N LEU A 56 2.54 -3.01 -0.14
CA LEU A 56 1.89 -1.83 -0.71
C LEU A 56 1.95 -1.82 -2.23
N SER A 57 3.09 -2.20 -2.84
CA SER A 57 3.20 -2.26 -4.30
C SER A 57 2.28 -3.31 -4.94
N ARG A 58 1.82 -4.32 -4.19
CA ARG A 58 0.94 -5.39 -4.71
C ARG A 58 -0.54 -5.12 -4.51
N VAL A 59 -0.88 -4.35 -3.49
CA VAL A 59 -2.28 -4.09 -3.09
C VAL A 59 -2.80 -2.76 -3.62
N ILE A 60 -1.93 -1.83 -3.97
CA ILE A 60 -2.31 -0.63 -4.70
C ILE A 60 -2.52 -1.01 -6.17
N VAL A 61 -3.77 -0.94 -6.62
CA VAL A 61 -4.17 -1.33 -7.99
C VAL A 61 -4.17 -0.14 -8.95
N LYS A 62 -4.20 1.09 -8.42
CA LYS A 62 -4.15 2.33 -9.20
C LYS A 62 -3.51 3.43 -8.38
N LEU A 63 -2.70 4.25 -9.02
CA LEU A 63 -2.22 5.53 -8.50
C LEU A 63 -2.13 6.54 -9.64
N GLY A 64 -3.07 7.48 -9.68
CA GLY A 64 -3.17 8.47 -10.76
C GLY A 64 -3.27 7.81 -12.13
N ALA A 65 -2.29 8.10 -12.98
CA ALA A 65 -2.19 7.64 -14.36
C ALA A 65 -1.00 6.70 -14.59
N LEU A 66 -0.40 6.17 -13.51
CA LEU A 66 0.69 5.21 -13.63
C LEU A 66 0.18 3.90 -14.25
N ASP A 67 0.95 3.35 -15.19
CA ASP A 67 0.66 2.06 -15.83
C ASP A 67 0.87 0.89 -14.86
N GLU A 68 1.87 0.99 -13.98
CA GLU A 68 2.22 -0.04 -13.00
C GLU A 68 2.66 0.59 -11.67
N ILE A 69 2.32 -0.09 -10.57
CA ILE A 69 2.82 0.22 -9.23
C ILE A 69 3.81 -0.88 -8.85
N ASN A 70 5.10 -0.55 -8.86
CA ASN A 70 6.18 -1.45 -8.46
C ASN A 70 6.84 -0.95 -7.14
N PRO A 71 7.74 -1.72 -6.52
CA PRO A 71 8.40 -1.29 -5.28
C PRO A 71 9.07 0.09 -5.36
N ALA A 72 9.64 0.45 -6.52
CA ALA A 72 10.32 1.74 -6.69
C ALA A 72 9.35 2.93 -6.56
N VAL A 73 8.10 2.79 -6.99
CA VAL A 73 7.06 3.82 -6.77
C VAL A 73 6.88 4.08 -5.28
N ILE A 74 6.79 3.00 -4.49
CA ILE A 74 6.57 3.08 -3.03
C ILE A 74 7.81 3.63 -2.32
N GLU A 75 9.02 3.24 -2.75
CA GLU A 75 10.29 3.76 -2.22
C GLU A 75 10.45 5.28 -2.43
N ASN A 76 9.91 5.81 -3.52
CA ASN A 76 10.03 7.21 -3.89
C ASN A 76 8.88 8.08 -3.36
N LEU A 77 8.00 7.53 -2.51
CA LEU A 77 7.02 8.34 -1.80
C LEU A 77 7.68 9.19 -0.72
N PHE A 78 7.10 10.36 -0.45
CA PHE A 78 7.41 11.10 0.77
C PHE A 78 7.09 10.25 2.00
N ALA A 79 7.89 10.37 3.06
CA ALA A 79 7.69 9.59 4.29
C ALA A 79 6.27 9.74 4.88
N VAL A 80 5.67 10.93 4.75
CA VAL A 80 4.29 11.21 5.19
C VAL A 80 3.25 10.39 4.41
N ASP A 81 3.47 10.20 3.10
CA ASP A 81 2.58 9.44 2.23
C ASP A 81 2.75 7.94 2.43
N LEU A 82 3.99 7.46 2.62
CA LEU A 82 4.24 6.08 2.99
C LEU A 82 3.56 5.72 4.33
N SER A 83 3.70 6.60 5.34
CA SER A 83 3.04 6.42 6.64
C SER A 83 1.52 6.43 6.52
N TYR A 84 0.96 7.34 5.72
CA TYR A 84 -0.48 7.36 5.41
C TYR A 84 -0.95 6.04 4.79
N LEU A 85 -0.25 5.54 3.77
CA LEU A 85 -0.61 4.28 3.10
C LEU A 85 -0.49 3.06 4.03
N GLN A 86 0.51 3.03 4.90
CA GLN A 86 0.65 1.98 5.91
C GLN A 86 -0.53 1.96 6.89
N ASN A 87 -0.98 3.14 7.34
CA ASN A 87 -2.14 3.26 8.21
C ASN A 87 -3.43 2.86 7.47
N PHE A 88 -3.61 3.33 6.24
CA PHE A 88 -4.76 2.98 5.41
C PHE A 88 -4.83 1.47 5.14
N TYR A 89 -3.69 0.84 4.83
CA TYR A 89 -3.58 -0.61 4.67
C TYR A 89 -4.06 -1.35 5.90
N ARG A 90 -3.58 -0.96 7.09
CA ARG A 90 -3.99 -1.59 8.34
C ARG A 90 -5.48 -1.43 8.61
N GLN A 91 -6.02 -0.23 8.37
CA GLN A 91 -7.44 0.07 8.56
C GLN A 91 -8.34 -0.83 7.69
N ILE A 92 -8.10 -0.88 6.37
CA ILE A 92 -8.98 -1.65 5.47
C ILE A 92 -8.85 -3.16 5.66
N ASN A 93 -7.70 -3.65 6.16
CA ASN A 93 -7.46 -5.06 6.44
C ASN A 93 -7.78 -5.44 7.90
N GLY A 94 -8.32 -4.52 8.69
CA GLY A 94 -8.70 -4.78 10.08
C GLY A 94 -7.52 -5.12 11.02
N LEU A 95 -6.32 -4.63 10.71
CA LEU A 95 -5.09 -4.82 11.47
C LEU A 95 -4.85 -3.70 12.51
N ASP A 96 -5.85 -2.84 12.73
CA ASP A 96 -5.83 -1.85 13.79
C ASP A 96 -6.10 -2.52 15.15
N GLU A 97 -5.27 -2.20 16.15
CA GLU A 97 -5.34 -2.80 17.50
C GLU A 97 -6.66 -2.52 18.24
N ASN A 98 -7.48 -1.59 17.73
CA ASN A 98 -8.78 -1.20 18.30
C ASN A 98 -9.99 -1.87 17.62
N ASN A 99 -9.78 -2.80 16.68
CA ASN A 99 -10.88 -3.44 15.96
C ASN A 99 -11.50 -4.56 16.81
N ASN A 100 -12.32 -4.18 17.79
CA ASN A 100 -13.35 -5.08 18.30
C ASN A 100 -14.16 -5.57 17.10
N PRO A 101 -14.41 -6.87 16.94
CA PRO A 101 -15.21 -7.36 15.84
C PRO A 101 -16.58 -6.68 15.92
N ILE A 102 -16.92 -5.91 14.89
CA ILE A 102 -18.30 -5.45 14.69
C ILE A 102 -19.07 -6.71 14.32
N ILE A 103 -19.51 -7.44 15.33
CA ILE A 103 -20.56 -8.44 15.20
C ILE A 103 -21.84 -7.62 15.02
N SER A 104 -22.27 -7.47 13.77
CA SER A 104 -23.65 -7.12 13.43
C SER A 104 -24.48 -8.39 13.35
#